data_AF-A0A8J7UF77-F1
#
_entry.id   AF-A0A8J7UF77-F1
#
_cell.length_a   1.000
_cell.length_b   1.000
_cell.length_c   1.000
_cell.angle_alpha   90.00
_cell.angle_beta   90.00
_cell.angle_gamma   90.00
#
_symmetry.space_group_name_H-M   'P 1'
#
loop_
_entity.id
_entity.type
_entity.pdbx_description
1 polymer ?
#
loop_
_entity_poly.entity_id
_entity_poly.type
_entity_poly.pdbx_seq_one_letter_code
_entity_poly.pdbx_strand_id
1 'polypeptide(L)'
;YQPVVNDINSQYPEYSNPFYFNPDQPIDPNLRRQLMSGAYYDFNLPWNFGFNFSISYTNTGLRKVITKTLGFQGSLNLTDKWGVTFNGGYDFDAQKITPGVITLSRDLHCWQMNFSCVPIGARKSWSFNISANSSLLKDLKYERSSSFYDNLYE
;
A
#
# COMPACT_ATOMS: atom_id res chain seq x y z
N TYR A 1 -34.61 -31.01 50.21
CA TYR A 1 -33.58 -29.95 50.28
C TYR A 1 -32.32 -30.46 49.61
N GLN A 2 -32.04 -30.01 48.38
CA GLN A 2 -30.77 -30.31 47.72
C GLN A 2 -29.76 -29.19 48.07
N PRO A 3 -28.50 -29.52 48.39
CA PRO A 3 -27.51 -28.50 48.68
C PRO A 3 -27.16 -27.74 47.40
N VAL A 4 -27.15 -26.41 47.51
CA VAL A 4 -26.71 -25.53 46.43
C VAL A 4 -25.18 -25.68 46.31
N VAL A 5 -24.73 -26.34 45.25
CA VAL A 5 -23.30 -26.40 44.92
C VAL A 5 -22.92 -25.02 44.40
N ASN A 6 -22.16 -24.27 45.20
CA ASN A 6 -21.58 -23.02 44.78
C ASN A 6 -20.40 -23.37 43.85
N ASP A 7 -20.59 -23.27 42.55
CA ASP A 7 -19.56 -23.58 41.56
C ASP A 7 -18.60 -22.39 41.44
N ILE A 8 -17.58 -22.38 42.30
CA ILE A 8 -16.56 -21.31 42.44
C ILE A 8 -15.77 -21.11 41.12
N ASN A 9 -15.87 -22.03 40.15
CA ASN A 9 -15.15 -21.99 38.88
C ASN A 9 -16.02 -21.67 37.66
N SER A 10 -17.27 -21.22 37.86
CA SER A 10 -18.08 -20.71 36.75
C SER A 10 -17.60 -19.32 36.30
N GLN A 11 -16.52 -19.27 35.52
CA GLN A 11 -16.17 -18.05 34.79
C GLN A 11 -17.24 -17.81 33.71
N TYR A 12 -18.07 -16.78 33.93
CA TYR A 12 -18.99 -16.30 32.91
C TYR A 12 -18.22 -15.92 31.63
N PRO A 13 -18.73 -16.26 30.44
CA PRO A 13 -18.03 -16.07 29.16
C PRO A 13 -17.77 -14.59 28.79
N GLU A 14 -18.21 -13.64 29.60
CA GLU A 14 -17.91 -12.22 29.47
C GLU A 14 -16.49 -11.87 29.95
N TYR A 15 -15.92 -12.62 30.91
CA TYR A 15 -14.58 -12.38 31.46
C TYR A 15 -13.44 -12.99 30.62
N SER A 16 -13.77 -13.76 29.58
CA SER A 16 -12.79 -14.31 28.63
C SER A 16 -12.45 -13.34 27.49
N ASN A 17 -13.13 -12.19 27.40
CA ASN A 17 -12.80 -11.16 26.42
C ASN A 17 -11.65 -10.27 26.95
N PRO A 18 -10.48 -10.25 26.29
CA PRO A 18 -9.35 -9.41 26.70
C PRO A 18 -9.62 -7.89 26.59
N PHE A 19 -10.73 -7.50 25.98
CA PHE A 19 -11.19 -6.11 25.89
C PHE A 19 -12.23 -5.72 26.94
N TYR A 20 -12.69 -6.66 27.79
CA TYR A 20 -13.61 -6.35 28.89
C TYR A 20 -12.87 -5.67 30.03
N PHE A 21 -13.36 -4.51 30.47
CA PHE A 21 -12.79 -3.75 31.57
C PHE A 21 -13.71 -3.86 32.79
N ASN A 22 -13.22 -4.52 33.85
CA ASN A 22 -13.90 -4.54 35.13
C ASN A 22 -13.64 -3.21 35.89
N PRO A 23 -14.67 -2.38 36.15
CA PRO A 23 -14.49 -1.10 36.83
C PRO A 23 -14.10 -1.24 38.32
N ASP A 24 -14.40 -2.38 38.94
CA ASP A 24 -14.12 -2.63 40.37
C ASP A 24 -12.73 -3.24 40.59
N GLN A 25 -12.08 -3.71 39.53
CA GLN A 25 -10.73 -4.26 39.56
C GLN A 25 -9.90 -3.69 38.39
N PRO A 26 -9.31 -2.49 38.56
CA PRO A 26 -8.50 -1.88 37.52
C PRO A 26 -7.26 -2.73 37.23
N ILE A 27 -7.13 -3.15 35.97
CA ILE A 27 -5.98 -3.93 35.48
C ILE A 27 -4.70 -3.11 35.63
N ASP A 28 -3.63 -3.73 36.14
CA ASP A 28 -2.29 -3.13 36.26
C ASP A 28 -1.85 -2.51 34.91
N PRO A 29 -1.37 -1.26 34.86
CA PRO A 29 -0.89 -0.61 33.64
C PRO A 29 0.17 -1.39 32.85
N ASN A 30 0.98 -2.22 33.51
CA ASN A 30 1.95 -3.10 32.87
C ASN A 30 1.27 -4.30 32.20
N LEU A 31 0.30 -4.92 32.90
CA LEU A 31 -0.48 -6.05 32.37
C LEU A 31 -1.38 -5.60 31.21
N ARG A 32 -1.97 -4.41 31.29
CA ARG A 32 -2.72 -3.78 30.20
C ARG A 32 -1.85 -3.63 28.94
N ARG A 33 -0.60 -3.19 29.09
CA ARG A 33 0.34 -3.07 27.96
C ARG A 33 0.67 -4.43 27.34
N GLN A 34 0.85 -5.46 28.16
CA GLN A 34 1.12 -6.82 27.67
C GLN A 34 -0.07 -7.43 26.94
N LEU A 35 -1.29 -7.31 27.47
CA LEU A 35 -2.52 -7.77 26.80
C LEU A 35 -2.78 -7.05 25.49
N MET A 36 -2.58 -5.73 25.48
CA MET A 36 -2.66 -4.93 24.25
C MET A 36 -1.56 -5.32 23.26
N SER A 37 -0.35 -5.68 23.73
CA SER A 37 0.76 -6.11 22.86
C SER A 37 0.47 -7.41 22.09
N GLY A 38 -0.27 -8.36 22.68
CA GLY A 38 -0.70 -9.59 22.02
C GLY A 38 -1.90 -9.42 21.07
N ALA A 39 -2.58 -8.28 21.13
CA ALA A 39 -3.74 -7.95 20.29
C ALA A 39 -3.37 -7.06 19.08
N TYR A 40 -2.08 -6.74 18.88
CA TYR A 40 -1.65 -6.09 17.64
C TYR A 40 -1.78 -7.08 16.49
N TYR A 41 -2.60 -6.72 15.51
CA TYR A 41 -2.69 -7.42 14.24
C TYR A 41 -1.29 -7.48 13.61
N ASP A 42 -0.79 -8.69 13.32
CA ASP A 42 0.53 -8.89 12.74
C ASP A 42 0.51 -8.49 11.25
N PHE A 43 0.69 -7.19 11.00
CA PHE A 43 0.77 -6.62 9.66
C PHE A 43 2.12 -6.96 9.02
N ASN A 44 2.23 -8.15 8.43
CA ASN A 44 3.36 -8.49 7.58
C ASN A 44 3.20 -7.82 6.21
N LEU A 45 3.69 -6.60 6.07
CA LEU A 45 3.67 -5.79 4.85
C LEU A 45 5.06 -5.86 4.18
N PRO A 46 5.31 -6.78 3.23
CA PRO A 46 6.58 -6.80 2.52
C PRO A 46 6.64 -5.58 1.61
N TRP A 47 7.51 -4.63 1.99
CA TRP A 47 7.79 -3.42 1.24
C TRP A 47 9.24 -3.43 0.73
N ASN A 48 9.45 -2.87 -0.45
CA ASN A 48 10.74 -2.60 -1.04
C ASN A 48 10.78 -1.12 -1.42
N PHE A 49 11.86 -0.44 -1.08
CA PHE A 49 12.11 0.92 -1.50
C PHE A 49 13.57 1.05 -1.93
N GLY A 50 13.75 1.61 -3.12
CA GLY A 50 15.04 1.91 -3.72
C GLY A 50 15.12 3.38 -4.08
N PHE A 51 16.33 3.92 -4.01
CA PHE A 51 16.67 5.20 -4.57
C PHE A 51 17.99 5.08 -5.33
N ASN A 52 18.12 5.84 -6.41
CA ASN A 52 19.31 5.92 -7.23
C ASN A 52 19.71 7.37 -7.37
N PHE A 53 20.94 7.70 -7.02
CA PHE A 53 21.48 9.04 -7.21
C PHE A 53 22.63 9.00 -8.21
N SER A 54 22.57 9.85 -9.23
CA SER A 54 23.57 9.93 -10.29
C SER A 54 24.03 11.37 -10.49
N ILE A 55 25.35 11.54 -10.61
CA ILE A 55 26.01 12.82 -10.90
C ILE A 55 26.85 12.62 -12.15
N SER A 56 26.60 13.45 -13.16
CA SER A 56 27.40 13.50 -14.39
C SER A 56 28.06 14.86 -14.53
N TYR A 57 29.35 14.84 -14.83
CA TYR A 57 30.15 16.03 -15.14
C TYR A 57 30.65 15.92 -16.58
N THR A 58 30.22 16.85 -17.43
CA THR A 58 30.70 16.93 -18.80
C THR A 58 31.35 18.29 -19.05
N ASN A 59 32.57 18.25 -19.60
CA ASN A 59 33.33 19.43 -19.99
C ASN A 59 33.74 19.31 -21.46
N THR A 60 33.09 20.08 -22.33
CA THR A 60 33.41 20.13 -23.77
C THR A 60 34.30 21.32 -24.14
N GLY A 61 34.95 21.96 -23.17
CA GLY A 61 35.80 23.13 -23.37
C GLY A 61 35.04 24.45 -23.56
N LEU A 62 33.87 24.41 -24.21
CA LEU A 62 32.97 25.56 -24.40
C LEU A 62 31.86 25.64 -23.34
N ARG A 63 31.48 24.51 -22.74
CA ARG A 63 30.42 24.46 -21.74
C ARG A 63 30.73 23.41 -20.69
N LYS A 64 30.54 23.78 -19.43
CA LYS A 64 30.58 22.88 -18.27
C LYS A 64 29.14 22.60 -17.87
N VAL A 65 28.75 21.33 -17.87
CA VAL A 65 27.41 20.88 -17.47
C VAL A 65 27.55 19.87 -16.33
N ILE A 66 26.83 20.13 -15.25
CA ILE A 66 26.78 19.26 -14.07
C ILE A 66 25.33 18.82 -13.91
N THR A 67 25.03 17.59 -14.31
CA THR A 67 23.68 17.03 -14.21
C THR A 67 23.59 16.15 -12.96
N LYS A 68 22.56 16.38 -12.15
CA LYS A 68 22.31 15.61 -10.92
C LYS A 68 20.88 15.09 -10.99
N THR A 69 20.72 13.78 -10.87
CA THR A 69 19.41 13.14 -10.93
C THR A 69 19.24 12.18 -9.76
N LEU A 70 18.07 12.22 -9.13
CA LEU A 70 17.64 11.27 -8.12
C LEU A 70 16.44 10.48 -8.66
N GLY A 71 16.61 9.19 -8.90
CA GLY A 71 15.50 8.26 -9.12
C GLY A 71 15.07 7.61 -7.82
N PHE A 72 13.78 7.26 -7.73
CA PHE A 72 13.26 6.42 -6.65
C PHE A 72 12.26 5.42 -7.21
N GLN A 73 12.17 4.27 -6.55
CA GLN A 73 11.26 3.20 -6.89
C GLN A 73 10.81 2.50 -5.61
N GLY A 74 9.60 1.99 -5.59
CA GLY A 74 9.13 1.19 -4.48
C GLY A 74 8.04 0.23 -4.88
N SER A 75 7.91 -0.84 -4.11
CA SER A 75 6.78 -1.74 -4.13
C SER A 75 6.32 -2.04 -2.71
N LEU A 76 5.02 -2.10 -2.50
CA LEU A 76 4.38 -2.40 -1.24
C LEU A 76 3.24 -3.36 -1.50
N ASN A 77 3.27 -4.53 -0.88
CA ASN A 77 2.12 -5.42 -0.88
C ASN A 77 1.30 -5.19 0.39
N LEU A 78 0.14 -4.57 0.25
CA LEU A 78 -0.73 -4.21 1.38
C LEU A 78 -1.37 -5.45 2.04
N THR A 79 -1.67 -6.45 1.22
CA THR A 79 -2.16 -7.78 1.59
C THR A 79 -1.74 -8.76 0.49
N ASP A 80 -1.92 -10.08 0.67
CA ASP A 80 -1.54 -11.11 -0.32
C ASP A 80 -2.08 -10.89 -1.74
N LYS A 81 -3.16 -10.11 -1.87
CA LYS A 81 -3.84 -9.84 -3.14
C LYS A 81 -3.79 -8.39 -3.58
N TRP A 82 -3.05 -7.53 -2.88
CA TRP A 82 -2.94 -6.11 -3.21
C TRP A 82 -1.47 -5.72 -3.31
N GLY A 83 -1.05 -5.35 -4.52
CA GLY A 83 0.29 -4.83 -4.80
C GLY A 83 0.22 -3.38 -5.23
N VAL A 84 1.12 -2.56 -4.72
CA VAL A 84 1.32 -1.18 -5.15
C VAL A 84 2.77 -1.04 -5.58
N THR A 85 3.01 -0.50 -6.76
CA THR A 85 4.35 -0.10 -7.19
C THR A 85 4.32 1.36 -7.59
N PHE A 86 5.41 2.05 -7.32
CA PHE A 86 5.56 3.43 -7.73
C PHE A 86 7.01 3.69 -8.11
N ASN A 87 7.22 4.57 -9.08
CA ASN A 87 8.54 5.04 -9.44
C ASN A 87 8.47 6.50 -9.84
N GLY A 88 9.60 7.18 -9.77
CA GLY A 88 9.72 8.57 -10.17
C GLY A 88 11.15 9.05 -10.06
N GLY A 89 11.34 10.35 -10.27
CA GLY A 89 12.64 10.94 -10.06
C GLY A 89 12.59 12.45 -9.99
N TYR A 90 13.74 13.04 -9.75
CA TYR A 90 13.96 14.46 -9.65
C TYR A 90 15.28 14.82 -10.32
N ASP A 91 15.23 15.76 -11.25
CA ASP A 91 16.39 16.37 -11.88
C ASP A 91 16.67 17.71 -11.18
N PHE A 92 17.82 17.81 -10.52
CA PHE A 92 18.20 19.03 -9.79
C PHE A 92 18.75 20.12 -10.72
N ASP A 93 19.24 19.77 -11.91
CA ASP A 93 19.75 20.74 -12.89
C ASP A 93 18.58 21.43 -13.61
N ALA A 94 17.59 20.64 -14.03
CA ALA A 94 16.35 21.16 -14.61
C ALA A 94 15.33 21.66 -13.57
N GLN A 95 15.59 21.42 -12.27
CA GLN A 95 14.67 21.67 -11.15
C GLN A 95 13.26 21.10 -11.38
N LYS A 96 13.19 19.91 -11.98
CA LYS A 96 11.95 19.29 -12.43
C LYS A 96 11.80 17.88 -11.87
N ILE A 97 10.56 17.56 -11.50
CA ILE A 97 10.16 16.19 -11.16
C ILE A 97 10.04 15.40 -12.47
N THR A 98 10.75 14.28 -12.54
CA THR A 98 10.62 13.32 -13.63
C THR A 98 9.27 12.60 -13.49
N PRO A 99 8.46 12.53 -14.56
CA PRO A 99 7.18 11.83 -14.55
C PRO A 99 7.35 10.39 -14.04
N GLY A 100 6.65 10.09 -12.95
CA GLY A 100 6.60 8.78 -12.34
C GLY A 100 5.38 7.98 -12.78
N VAL A 101 5.39 6.67 -12.53
CA VAL A 101 4.22 5.82 -12.71
C VAL A 101 3.85 5.21 -11.36
N ILE A 102 2.56 5.15 -11.08
CA ILE A 102 2.00 4.43 -9.95
C ILE A 102 1.15 3.30 -10.53
N THR A 103 1.39 2.07 -10.08
CA THR A 103 0.63 0.90 -10.49
C THR A 103 0.05 0.21 -9.25
N LEU A 104 -1.24 -0.12 -9.31
CA LEU A 104 -2.00 -0.78 -8.28
C LEU A 104 -2.59 -2.05 -8.88
N SER A 105 -2.17 -3.20 -8.36
CA SER A 105 -2.69 -4.50 -8.73
C SER A 105 -3.55 -5.06 -7.61
N ARG A 106 -4.70 -5.65 -7.97
CA ARG A 106 -5.56 -6.38 -7.04
C ARG A 106 -6.06 -7.68 -7.63
N ASP A 107 -5.89 -8.76 -6.89
CA ASP A 107 -6.41 -10.09 -7.24
C ASP A 107 -7.70 -10.39 -6.47
N LEU A 108 -8.76 -10.80 -7.18
CA LEU A 108 -10.05 -11.19 -6.60
C LEU A 108 -10.39 -12.65 -6.95
N HIS A 109 -9.38 -13.51 -7.07
CA HIS A 109 -9.48 -14.94 -7.38
C HIS A 109 -9.91 -15.27 -8.83
N CYS A 110 -11.03 -14.72 -9.31
CA CYS A 110 -11.47 -14.90 -10.69
C CYS A 110 -11.31 -13.64 -11.53
N TRP A 111 -10.92 -12.51 -10.91
CA TRP A 111 -10.79 -11.22 -11.55
C TRP A 111 -9.45 -10.61 -11.15
N GLN A 112 -8.73 -10.06 -12.12
CA GLN A 112 -7.50 -9.31 -11.92
C GLN A 112 -7.76 -7.85 -12.30
N MET A 113 -7.50 -6.96 -11.36
CA MET A 113 -7.57 -5.51 -11.57
C MET A 113 -6.15 -4.95 -11.63
N ASN A 114 -5.89 -4.11 -12.63
CA ASN A 114 -4.65 -3.36 -12.73
C ASN A 114 -4.97 -1.90 -13.04
N PHE A 115 -4.46 -0.99 -12.22
CA PHE A 115 -4.58 0.45 -12.41
C PHE A 115 -3.18 1.04 -12.53
N SER A 116 -2.89 1.76 -13.60
CA SER A 116 -1.61 2.43 -13.82
C SER A 116 -1.85 3.89 -14.15
N CYS A 117 -1.19 4.82 -13.44
CA CYS A 117 -1.34 6.24 -13.68
C CYS A 117 -0.01 7.00 -13.62
N VAL A 118 0.07 8.07 -14.41
CA VAL A 118 1.17 9.03 -14.44
C VAL A 118 0.64 10.36 -13.88
N PRO A 119 0.90 10.68 -12.61
CA PRO A 119 0.23 11.80 -11.94
C PRO A 119 0.80 13.18 -12.31
N ILE A 120 2.08 13.23 -12.68
CA ILE A 120 2.84 14.48 -12.85
C ILE A 120 3.58 14.45 -14.18
N GLY A 121 3.64 15.59 -14.86
CA GLY A 121 4.40 15.77 -16.10
C GLY A 121 3.54 16.21 -17.28
N ALA A 122 4.19 16.33 -18.44
CA ALA A 122 3.53 16.65 -19.69
C ALA A 122 2.72 15.48 -20.27
N ARG A 123 2.79 14.27 -19.68
CA ARG A 123 2.09 13.06 -20.16
C ARG A 123 1.24 12.46 -19.06
N LYS A 124 0.36 13.27 -18.46
CA LYS A 124 -0.62 12.76 -17.51
C LYS A 124 -1.55 11.80 -18.23
N SER A 125 -1.66 10.59 -17.69
CA SER A 125 -2.52 9.54 -18.22
C SER A 125 -2.87 8.56 -17.12
N TRP A 126 -3.94 7.82 -17.32
CA TRP A 126 -4.29 6.70 -16.45
C TRP A 126 -4.92 5.59 -17.26
N SER A 127 -4.73 4.37 -16.80
CA SER A 127 -5.23 3.15 -17.40
C SER A 127 -5.79 2.28 -16.29
N PHE A 128 -7.03 1.85 -16.47
CA PHE A 128 -7.69 0.88 -15.62
C PHE A 128 -8.09 -0.32 -16.48
N ASN A 129 -7.57 -1.48 -16.10
CA ASN A 129 -7.90 -2.74 -16.72
C ASN A 129 -8.46 -3.70 -15.67
N ILE A 130 -9.56 -4.36 -16.03
CA ILE A 130 -10.09 -5.48 -15.27
C ILE A 130 -10.36 -6.65 -16.21
N SER A 131 -9.82 -7.81 -15.85
CA SER A 131 -9.94 -9.04 -16.65
C SER A 131 -10.38 -10.20 -15.77
N ALA A 132 -11.27 -11.05 -16.29
CA ALA A 132 -11.67 -12.28 -15.62
C ALA A 132 -10.75 -13.44 -16.04
N ASN A 133 -10.17 -14.16 -15.07
CA ASN A 133 -9.25 -15.29 -15.27
C ASN A 133 -9.97 -16.66 -15.27
N SER A 134 -11.29 -16.67 -15.07
CA SER A 134 -12.10 -17.90 -15.16
C SER A 134 -12.34 -18.27 -16.62
N SER A 135 -11.93 -19.48 -17.00
CA SER A 135 -12.17 -20.10 -18.31
C SER A 135 -13.65 -20.24 -18.70
N LEU A 136 -14.59 -19.96 -17.78
CA LEU A 136 -16.03 -20.05 -18.01
C LEU A 136 -16.70 -18.74 -18.46
N LEU A 137 -16.11 -17.57 -18.23
CA LEU A 137 -16.72 -16.27 -18.58
C LEU A 137 -15.64 -15.25 -19.00
N LYS A 138 -15.17 -15.38 -20.25
CA LYS A 138 -14.26 -14.42 -20.93
C LYS A 138 -14.95 -13.13 -21.41
N ASP A 139 -16.25 -12.99 -21.19
CA ASP A 139 -17.11 -12.07 -21.95
C ASP A 139 -17.15 -10.62 -21.41
N LEU A 140 -16.44 -10.32 -20.31
CA LEU A 140 -16.40 -8.95 -19.78
C LEU A 140 -14.97 -8.48 -19.52
N LYS A 141 -14.24 -8.20 -20.61
CA LYS A 141 -13.02 -7.40 -20.54
C LYS A 141 -13.43 -5.93 -20.52
N TYR A 142 -13.28 -5.26 -19.38
CA TYR A 142 -13.52 -3.82 -19.28
C TYR A 142 -12.18 -3.09 -19.19
N GLU A 143 -11.92 -2.25 -20.17
CA GLU A 143 -10.69 -1.48 -20.30
C GLU A 143 -11.07 0.00 -20.45
N ARG A 144 -10.62 0.83 -19.51
CA ARG A 144 -10.79 2.28 -19.58
C ARG A 144 -9.42 2.92 -19.44
N SER A 145 -8.98 3.61 -20.47
CA SER A 145 -7.78 4.43 -20.46
C SER A 145 -8.14 5.88 -20.76
N SER A 146 -7.46 6.81 -20.11
CA SER A 146 -7.50 8.24 -20.44
C SER A 146 -6.13 8.61 -20.97
N SER A 147 -6.12 9.12 -22.19
CA SER A 147 -4.88 9.47 -22.89
C SER A 147 -4.50 10.93 -22.58
N PHE A 148 -3.23 11.26 -22.76
CA PHE A 148 -2.75 12.65 -22.68
C PHE A 148 -3.56 13.61 -23.57
N TYR A 149 -4.08 13.12 -24.70
CA TYR A 149 -4.96 13.87 -25.60
C TYR A 149 -6.29 14.29 -24.97
N ASP A 150 -6.83 13.55 -24.00
CA ASP A 150 -8.10 13.89 -23.34
C ASP A 150 -7.93 15.04 -22.33
N ASN A 151 -6.74 15.14 -21.69
CA ASN A 151 -6.42 16.21 -20.72
C ASN A 151 -6.01 17.54 -21.39
N LEU A 152 -5.90 17.58 -22.72
CA LEU A 152 -5.59 18.81 -23.48
C LEU A 152 -6.83 19.62 -23.85
N TYR A 153 -8.03 19.04 -23.69
CA TYR A 153 -9.31 19.67 -24.04
C TYR A 153 -10.21 19.96 -22.83
N GLU A 154 -9.66 19.95 -21.61
CA GLU A 154 -10.30 20.48 -20.39
C GLU A 154 -9.70 21.83 -19.96
#